data_AF-A0A7C7K7F8-F1
#
_entry.id   AF-A0A7C7K7F8-F1
#
_cell.length_a   1.000
_cell.length_b   1.000
_cell.length_c   1.000
_cell.angle_alpha   90.00
_cell.angle_beta   90.00
_cell.angle_gamma   90.00
#
_symmetry.space_group_name_H-M   'P 1'
#
loop_
_entity.id
_entity.type
_entity.pdbx_description
1 polymer ?
#
loop_
_entity_poly.entity_id
_entity_poly.type
_entity_poly.pdbx_seq_one_letter_code
_entity_poly.pdbx_strand_id
1 'polypeptide(L)'
;ETLKFGCGFNIVPMWHPLRLAEDYATADILTGGRMIFGVGRGYHSREVETFGSPVIDNDANRELFEEQIEVIFKAFNQESFSHKGNHYSIPAEVPYRGYDLKEITLVPRPQNIPVETWQPIVSGGSIEFTARRGFNGVVALTGDQLVDDIFHKFRDACVENGRGGLLGENLALGLGFYIAETQEKAVSNLRPFHDERYKWFSPFGFVRYADEEGRVWGTPGAPARTPRIEDGVDQKAWICGPASDFVKHLREIEKKYPGLEHIILHWPEGMPRDAFLDQLRLFAKDVMPHFKSQ
;
A
#
# COMPACT_ATOMS: atom_id res chain seq x y z
N GLU A 1 5.06 8.63 21.51
CA GLU A 1 5.32 9.95 20.90
C GLU A 1 6.07 9.87 19.56
N THR A 2 6.73 8.75 19.22
CA THR A 2 7.50 8.57 17.97
C THR A 2 6.79 7.78 16.86
N LEU A 3 5.55 7.32 17.10
CA LEU A 3 4.79 6.53 16.12
C LEU A 3 4.48 7.37 14.88
N LYS A 4 4.81 6.86 13.69
CA LYS A 4 4.34 7.43 12.41
C LYS A 4 2.91 6.99 12.11
N PHE A 5 2.17 7.81 11.40
CA PHE A 5 0.80 7.53 10.99
C PHE A 5 0.71 7.56 9.47
N GLY A 6 -0.16 6.74 8.88
CA GLY A 6 -0.42 6.77 7.45
C GLY A 6 -1.71 6.04 7.13
N CYS A 7 -2.36 6.48 6.05
CA CYS A 7 -3.46 5.75 5.44
C CYS A 7 -2.89 4.80 4.39
N GLY A 8 -3.12 3.50 4.50
CA GLY A 8 -2.76 2.51 3.47
C GLY A 8 -4.03 1.96 2.79
N PHE A 9 -4.75 2.70 1.94
CA PHE A 9 -4.35 3.93 1.23
C PHE A 9 -5.51 4.91 1.05
N ASN A 10 -5.21 6.21 0.84
CA ASN A 10 -6.21 7.16 0.38
C ASN A 10 -6.55 6.87 -1.08
N ILE A 11 -7.80 6.50 -1.35
CA ILE A 11 -8.28 6.31 -2.72
C ILE A 11 -8.51 7.68 -3.35
N VAL A 12 -7.49 8.22 -4.01
CA VAL A 12 -7.41 9.63 -4.45
C VAL A 12 -8.60 10.04 -5.34
N PRO A 13 -9.14 9.19 -6.23
CA PRO A 13 -10.32 9.55 -7.02
C PRO A 13 -11.56 9.91 -6.18
N MET A 14 -11.67 9.42 -4.94
CA MET A 14 -12.77 9.78 -4.03
C MET A 14 -12.64 11.19 -3.42
N TRP A 15 -11.58 11.93 -3.75
CA TRP A 15 -11.27 13.24 -3.16
C TRP A 15 -11.19 14.34 -4.21
N HIS A 16 -11.43 15.58 -3.78
CA HIS A 16 -10.86 16.72 -4.49
C HIS A 16 -9.36 16.82 -4.14
N PRO A 17 -8.44 16.92 -5.11
CA PRO A 17 -7.00 16.83 -4.86
C PRO A 17 -6.49 17.91 -3.89
N LEU A 18 -7.01 19.14 -3.97
CA LEU A 18 -6.64 20.20 -3.01
C LEU A 18 -7.08 19.89 -1.58
N ARG A 19 -8.24 19.27 -1.38
CA ARG A 19 -8.72 18.95 -0.02
C ARG A 19 -7.88 17.83 0.58
N LEU A 20 -7.56 16.80 -0.18
CA LEU A 20 -6.66 15.75 0.30
C LEU A 20 -5.26 16.30 0.62
N ALA A 21 -4.74 17.23 -0.18
CA ALA A 21 -3.47 17.90 0.09
C ALA A 21 -3.51 18.74 1.38
N GLU A 22 -4.56 19.54 1.58
CA GLU A 22 -4.75 20.36 2.79
C GLU A 22 -4.94 19.49 4.04
N ASP A 23 -5.73 18.41 3.95
CA ASP A 23 -5.97 17.48 5.06
C ASP A 23 -4.68 16.75 5.45
N TYR A 24 -3.90 16.28 4.46
CA TYR A 24 -2.58 15.69 4.73
C TYR A 24 -1.65 16.70 5.40
N ALA A 25 -1.50 17.91 4.85
CA ALA A 25 -0.61 18.93 5.38
C ALA A 25 -1.01 19.33 6.81
N THR A 26 -2.31 19.45 7.07
CA THR A 26 -2.84 19.73 8.41
C THR A 26 -2.50 18.60 9.38
N ALA A 27 -2.74 17.35 9.01
CA ALA A 27 -2.39 16.20 9.84
C ALA A 27 -0.87 16.08 10.07
N ASP A 28 -0.06 16.39 9.06
CA ASP A 28 1.40 16.36 9.16
C ASP A 28 1.89 17.36 10.20
N ILE A 29 1.38 18.60 10.16
CA ILE A 29 1.70 19.62 11.17
C ILE A 29 1.22 19.21 12.57
N LEU A 30 -0.03 18.74 12.69
CA LEU A 30 -0.61 18.36 14.00
C LEU A 30 0.13 17.17 14.63
N THR A 31 0.73 16.31 13.82
CA THR A 31 1.53 15.18 14.30
C THR A 31 3.01 15.52 14.46
N GLY A 32 3.46 16.70 14.03
CA GLY A 32 4.85 17.13 14.07
C GLY A 32 5.73 16.44 13.03
N GLY A 33 5.22 16.26 11.81
CA GLY A 33 5.95 15.66 10.69
C GLY A 33 5.93 14.13 10.68
N ARG A 34 4.90 13.49 11.24
CA ARG A 34 4.84 12.02 11.39
C ARG A 34 3.86 11.36 10.41
N MET A 35 3.29 12.11 9.47
CA MET A 35 2.36 11.57 8.49
C MET A 35 3.07 11.00 7.26
N ILE A 36 2.72 9.79 6.89
CA ILE A 36 3.09 9.11 5.65
C ILE A 36 1.91 9.21 4.69
N PHE A 37 2.16 9.62 3.45
CA PHE A 37 1.12 9.81 2.44
C PHE A 37 0.90 8.54 1.62
N GLY A 38 -0.08 7.72 1.99
CA GLY A 38 -0.47 6.58 1.15
C GLY A 38 -1.54 6.95 0.14
N VAL A 39 -1.30 6.63 -1.13
CA VAL A 39 -2.21 6.90 -2.26
C VAL A 39 -2.59 5.63 -2.99
N GLY A 40 -3.81 5.58 -3.48
CA GLY A 40 -4.32 4.47 -4.27
C GLY A 40 -5.34 4.93 -5.30
N ARG A 41 -5.47 4.16 -6.38
CA ARG A 41 -6.38 4.46 -7.49
C ARG A 41 -7.81 3.95 -7.29
N GLY A 42 -8.00 3.02 -6.34
CA GLY A 42 -9.31 2.41 -6.09
C GLY A 42 -9.66 1.32 -7.09
N TYR A 43 -10.64 0.50 -6.71
CA TYR A 43 -11.08 -0.67 -7.47
C TYR A 43 -12.56 -1.03 -7.27
N HIS A 44 -13.18 -0.57 -6.18
CA HIS A 44 -14.59 -0.85 -5.87
C HIS A 44 -15.51 0.18 -6.51
N SER A 45 -16.28 -0.24 -7.52
CA SER A 45 -17.28 0.61 -8.20
C SER A 45 -18.29 1.22 -7.23
N ARG A 46 -18.83 0.42 -6.30
CA ARG A 46 -19.77 0.92 -5.29
C ARG A 46 -19.23 2.11 -4.49
N GLU A 47 -17.93 2.11 -4.17
CA GLU A 47 -17.33 3.15 -3.33
C GLU A 47 -16.89 4.34 -4.17
N VAL A 48 -16.23 4.11 -5.31
CA VAL A 48 -15.61 5.16 -6.11
C VAL A 48 -16.60 5.84 -7.06
N GLU A 49 -17.48 5.09 -7.75
CA GLU A 49 -18.50 5.67 -8.65
C GLU A 49 -19.53 6.52 -7.88
N THR A 50 -19.77 6.21 -6.60
CA THR A 50 -20.67 7.00 -5.75
C THR A 50 -20.18 8.45 -5.58
N PHE A 51 -18.85 8.67 -5.68
CA PHE A 51 -18.26 10.01 -5.68
C PHE A 51 -18.11 10.61 -7.10
N GLY A 52 -18.63 9.93 -8.13
CA GLY A 52 -18.64 10.39 -9.52
C GLY A 52 -17.33 10.11 -10.28
N SER A 53 -16.48 9.21 -9.79
CA SER A 53 -15.20 8.88 -10.42
C SER A 53 -15.25 7.56 -11.20
N PRO A 54 -14.65 7.50 -12.41
CA PRO A 54 -14.95 6.48 -13.41
C PRO A 54 -14.17 5.17 -13.22
N VAL A 55 -14.22 4.54 -12.04
CA VAL A 55 -13.40 3.33 -11.74
C VAL A 55 -13.69 2.13 -12.65
N ILE A 56 -14.88 2.07 -13.25
CA ILE A 56 -15.22 1.02 -14.23
C ILE A 56 -14.39 1.16 -15.51
N ASP A 57 -14.10 2.40 -15.94
CA ASP A 57 -13.20 2.68 -17.05
C ASP A 57 -11.77 2.83 -16.52
N ASN A 58 -10.95 1.80 -16.70
CA ASN A 58 -9.60 1.76 -16.13
C ASN A 58 -8.70 2.88 -16.64
N ASP A 59 -8.85 3.26 -17.90
CA ASP A 59 -8.02 4.29 -18.53
C ASP A 59 -8.44 5.67 -18.04
N ALA A 60 -9.75 5.96 -18.01
CA ALA A 60 -10.26 7.22 -17.45
C ALA A 60 -9.94 7.36 -15.95
N ASN A 61 -10.03 6.27 -15.17
CA ASN A 61 -9.67 6.29 -13.76
C ASN A 61 -8.16 6.47 -13.54
N ARG A 62 -7.33 5.91 -14.43
CA ARG A 62 -5.87 6.16 -14.41
C ARG A 62 -5.60 7.63 -14.69
N GLU A 63 -6.17 8.17 -15.76
CA GLU A 63 -5.99 9.57 -16.17
C GLU A 63 -6.36 10.53 -15.04
N LEU A 64 -7.55 10.35 -14.44
CA LEU A 64 -7.99 11.13 -13.29
C LEU A 64 -7.01 11.04 -12.12
N PHE A 65 -6.62 9.82 -11.73
CA PHE A 65 -5.68 9.60 -10.64
C PHE A 65 -4.33 10.28 -10.88
N GLU A 66 -3.76 10.13 -12.08
CA GLU A 66 -2.45 10.71 -12.40
C GLU A 66 -2.49 12.25 -12.42
N GLU A 67 -3.57 12.85 -12.92
CA GLU A 67 -3.79 14.31 -12.88
C GLU A 67 -3.98 14.81 -11.44
N GLN A 68 -4.76 14.11 -10.61
CA GLN A 68 -4.93 14.44 -9.20
C GLN A 68 -3.60 14.40 -8.43
N ILE A 69 -2.79 13.37 -8.66
CA ILE A 69 -1.44 13.28 -8.07
C ILE A 69 -0.58 14.46 -8.54
N GLU A 70 -0.64 14.85 -9.81
CA GLU A 70 0.08 16.03 -10.29
C GLU A 70 -0.35 17.31 -9.55
N VAL A 71 -1.65 17.54 -9.40
CA VAL A 71 -2.19 18.70 -8.67
C VAL A 71 -1.73 18.70 -7.20
N ILE A 72 -1.82 17.56 -6.52
CA ILE A 72 -1.39 17.41 -5.11
C ILE A 72 0.09 17.76 -4.96
N PHE A 73 0.95 17.23 -5.84
CA PHE A 73 2.39 17.46 -5.74
C PHE A 73 2.81 18.86 -6.21
N LYS A 74 2.08 19.50 -7.14
CA LYS A 74 2.22 20.94 -7.40
C LYS A 74 1.92 21.73 -6.13
N ALA A 75 0.82 21.42 -5.46
CA ALA A 75 0.41 22.09 -4.23
C ALA A 75 1.42 21.91 -3.09
N PHE A 76 2.00 20.72 -2.93
CA PHE A 76 3.04 20.45 -1.92
C PHE A 76 4.37 21.15 -2.20
N ASN A 77 4.81 21.17 -3.46
CA ASN A 77 6.20 21.50 -3.79
C ASN A 77 6.40 22.94 -4.28
N GLN A 78 5.34 23.65 -4.70
CA GLN A 78 5.44 25.00 -5.26
C GLN A 78 4.88 26.02 -4.28
N GLU A 79 5.48 27.22 -4.16
CA GLU A 79 5.00 28.30 -3.29
C GLU A 79 3.60 28.78 -3.70
N SER A 80 3.40 28.97 -5.01
CA SER A 80 2.12 29.14 -5.67
C SER A 80 2.09 28.27 -6.94
N PHE A 81 0.90 27.91 -7.40
CA PHE A 81 0.75 27.13 -8.61
C PHE A 81 -0.58 27.39 -9.33
N SER A 82 -0.61 26.99 -10.59
CA SER A 82 -1.81 26.79 -11.38
C SER A 82 -1.75 25.44 -12.11
N HIS A 83 -2.91 24.92 -12.49
CA HIS A 83 -3.07 23.68 -13.20
C HIS A 83 -4.25 23.78 -14.18
N LYS A 84 -4.00 23.37 -15.43
CA LYS A 84 -5.04 23.20 -16.45
C LYS A 84 -4.86 21.82 -17.05
N GLY A 85 -5.72 20.89 -16.65
CA GLY A 85 -5.77 19.52 -17.14
C GLY A 85 -7.13 19.18 -17.73
N ASN A 86 -7.37 17.90 -17.94
CA ASN A 86 -8.61 17.40 -18.50
C ASN A 86 -9.72 17.37 -17.45
N HIS A 87 -9.36 17.19 -16.18
CA HIS A 87 -10.29 17.09 -15.07
C HIS A 87 -10.34 18.34 -14.19
N TYR A 88 -9.23 19.10 -14.09
CA TYR A 88 -9.11 20.23 -13.17
C TYR A 88 -8.62 21.51 -13.85
N SER A 89 -9.27 22.63 -13.50
CA SER A 89 -8.80 23.98 -13.78
C SER A 89 -8.64 24.71 -12.45
N ILE A 90 -7.40 24.86 -11.99
CA ILE A 90 -7.05 25.40 -10.68
C ILE A 90 -6.06 26.56 -10.85
N PRO A 91 -6.35 27.76 -10.32
CA PRO A 91 -7.64 28.17 -9.79
C PRO A 91 -8.75 28.20 -10.85
N ALA A 92 -10.00 28.29 -10.39
CA ALA A 92 -11.10 28.67 -11.26
C ALA A 92 -10.88 30.10 -11.78
N GLU A 93 -11.27 30.34 -13.04
CA GLU A 93 -11.12 31.65 -13.69
C GLU A 93 -12.17 32.63 -13.15
N VAL A 94 -11.83 33.31 -12.05
CA VAL A 94 -12.72 34.25 -11.35
C VAL A 94 -12.01 35.56 -11.00
N PRO A 95 -12.71 36.71 -11.01
CA PRO A 95 -12.19 37.95 -10.45
C PRO A 95 -11.99 37.82 -8.93
N TYR A 96 -10.85 38.26 -8.44
CA TYR A 96 -10.50 38.25 -7.02
C TYR A 96 -9.77 39.53 -6.64
N ARG A 97 -10.32 40.31 -5.70
CA ARG A 97 -9.71 41.54 -5.15
C ARG A 97 -9.19 42.53 -6.20
N GLY A 98 -9.88 42.66 -7.34
CA GLY A 98 -9.54 43.62 -8.40
C GLY A 98 -8.56 43.11 -9.46
N TYR A 99 -8.20 41.82 -9.45
CA TYR A 99 -7.43 41.15 -10.50
C TYR A 99 -8.04 39.77 -10.82
N ASP A 100 -7.65 39.17 -11.95
CA ASP A 100 -8.04 37.79 -12.26
C ASP A 100 -7.20 36.81 -11.47
N LEU A 101 -7.83 35.87 -10.74
CA LEU A 101 -7.10 34.86 -9.99
C LEU A 101 -6.34 33.93 -10.96
N LYS A 102 -5.00 33.94 -10.89
CA LYS A 102 -4.13 33.12 -11.77
C LYS A 102 -3.46 31.95 -11.06
N GLU A 103 -3.16 32.09 -9.78
CA GLU A 103 -2.46 31.07 -9.00
C GLU A 103 -3.02 31.00 -7.58
N ILE A 104 -2.83 29.87 -6.92
CA ILE A 104 -3.15 29.65 -5.51
C ILE A 104 -1.98 29.01 -4.77
N THR A 105 -2.03 29.07 -3.45
CA THR A 105 -1.07 28.42 -2.54
C THR A 105 -1.81 27.42 -1.66
N LEU A 106 -1.16 26.30 -1.35
CA LEU A 106 -1.65 25.36 -0.36
C LEU A 106 -1.40 25.90 1.06
N VAL A 107 -2.47 26.01 1.86
CA VAL A 107 -2.36 26.45 3.26
C VAL A 107 -3.16 25.49 4.15
N PRO A 108 -2.52 24.82 5.13
CA PRO A 108 -1.09 24.87 5.43
C PRO A 108 -0.25 24.03 4.45
N ARG A 109 1.09 24.15 4.51
CA ARG A 109 2.03 23.30 3.75
C ARG A 109 2.48 22.10 4.58
N PRO A 110 2.80 20.95 3.97
CA PRO A 110 3.42 19.83 4.68
C PRO A 110 4.69 20.26 5.40
N GLN A 111 4.96 19.64 6.55
CA GLN A 111 6.16 19.90 7.33
C GLN A 111 7.39 19.24 6.71
N ASN A 112 7.23 18.04 6.14
CA ASN A 112 8.28 17.33 5.42
C ASN A 112 8.11 17.45 3.90
N ILE A 113 9.15 17.93 3.22
CA ILE A 113 9.24 17.95 1.76
C ILE A 113 10.63 17.40 1.37
N PRO A 114 10.75 16.41 0.46
CA PRO A 114 9.65 15.77 -0.28
C PRO A 114 8.75 14.92 0.63
N VAL A 115 7.45 14.86 0.28
CA VAL A 115 6.45 14.07 1.01
C VAL A 115 6.68 12.58 0.78
N GLU A 116 6.94 11.83 1.85
CA GLU A 116 7.08 10.37 1.83
C GLU A 116 5.77 9.72 1.36
N THR A 117 5.80 9.08 0.20
CA THR A 117 4.58 8.61 -0.48
C THR A 117 4.63 7.13 -0.81
N TRP A 118 3.56 6.40 -0.52
CA TRP A 118 3.44 4.97 -0.69
C TRP A 118 2.22 4.59 -1.54
N GLN A 119 2.36 3.61 -2.42
CA GLN A 119 1.29 3.15 -3.31
C GLN A 119 1.24 1.61 -3.37
N PRO A 120 0.05 0.98 -3.40
CA PRO A 120 -0.03 -0.45 -3.67
C PRO A 120 0.36 -0.72 -5.13
N ILE A 121 1.26 -1.68 -5.34
CA ILE A 121 1.71 -2.07 -6.69
C ILE A 121 1.17 -3.46 -7.02
N VAL A 122 0.24 -3.51 -7.98
CA VAL A 122 -0.53 -4.73 -8.31
C VAL A 122 -0.59 -5.05 -9.80
N SER A 123 0.02 -4.21 -10.64
CA SER A 123 0.11 -4.34 -12.10
C SER A 123 1.35 -3.64 -12.64
N GLY A 124 1.76 -3.96 -13.88
CA GLY A 124 2.90 -3.31 -14.54
C GLY A 124 2.76 -1.79 -14.62
N GLY A 125 1.59 -1.29 -15.04
CA GLY A 125 1.35 0.16 -15.09
C GLY A 125 1.44 0.86 -13.73
N SER A 126 1.03 0.20 -12.64
CA SER A 126 1.21 0.74 -11.29
C SER A 126 2.68 0.79 -10.86
N ILE A 127 3.49 -0.19 -11.26
CA ILE A 127 4.93 -0.26 -10.98
C ILE A 127 5.65 0.90 -11.67
N GLU A 128 5.44 1.06 -12.97
CA GLU A 128 6.08 2.12 -13.76
C GLU A 128 5.71 3.51 -13.25
N PHE A 129 4.43 3.76 -12.97
CA PHE A 129 3.97 5.04 -12.43
C PHE A 129 4.60 5.34 -11.06
N THR A 130 4.59 4.37 -10.14
CA THR A 130 5.13 4.52 -8.78
C THR A 130 6.63 4.83 -8.83
N ALA A 131 7.39 4.09 -9.65
CA ALA A 131 8.82 4.31 -9.84
C ALA A 131 9.11 5.71 -10.41
N ARG A 132 8.42 6.10 -11.51
CA ARG A 132 8.56 7.39 -12.19
C ARG A 132 8.23 8.58 -11.29
N ARG A 133 7.22 8.46 -10.43
CA ARG A 133 6.83 9.55 -9.49
C ARG A 133 7.74 9.68 -8.28
N GLY A 134 8.68 8.76 -8.07
CA GLY A 134 9.52 8.79 -6.88
C GLY A 134 8.86 8.17 -5.65
N PHE A 135 7.78 7.41 -5.81
CA PHE A 135 7.04 6.82 -4.69
C PHE A 135 7.63 5.47 -4.26
N ASN A 136 7.22 5.01 -3.08
CA ASN A 136 7.50 3.70 -2.54
C ASN A 136 6.35 2.73 -2.85
N GLY A 137 6.66 1.45 -3.03
CA GLY A 137 5.67 0.42 -3.37
C GLY A 137 5.28 -0.45 -2.18
N VAL A 138 4.01 -0.86 -2.11
CA VAL A 138 3.53 -1.84 -1.14
C VAL A 138 3.01 -3.07 -1.85
N VAL A 139 3.49 -4.24 -1.41
CA VAL A 139 3.00 -5.55 -1.84
C VAL A 139 2.44 -6.26 -0.61
N ALA A 140 1.13 -6.50 -0.57
CA ALA A 140 0.45 -6.99 0.63
C ALA A 140 -0.23 -8.35 0.40
N LEU A 141 0.04 -9.32 1.29
CA LEU A 141 -0.60 -10.64 1.31
C LEU A 141 -0.54 -11.38 -0.04
N THR A 142 0.64 -11.36 -0.65
CA THR A 142 0.92 -11.94 -1.96
C THR A 142 1.82 -13.17 -1.79
N GLY A 143 1.59 -14.21 -2.59
CA GLY A 143 2.43 -15.41 -2.61
C GLY A 143 3.85 -15.13 -3.06
N ASP A 144 4.81 -15.88 -2.52
CA ASP A 144 6.25 -15.61 -2.64
C ASP A 144 6.77 -15.51 -4.09
N GLN A 145 6.24 -16.32 -5.01
CA GLN A 145 6.58 -16.25 -6.44
C GLN A 145 6.19 -14.90 -7.05
N LEU A 146 4.96 -14.45 -6.80
CA LEU A 146 4.49 -13.16 -7.31
C LEU A 146 5.19 -11.98 -6.63
N VAL A 147 5.52 -12.11 -5.34
CA VAL A 147 6.35 -11.12 -4.63
C VAL A 147 7.70 -10.95 -5.33
N ASP A 148 8.38 -12.06 -5.65
CA ASP A 148 9.69 -12.03 -6.30
C ASP A 148 9.62 -11.32 -7.66
N ASP A 149 8.65 -11.68 -8.49
CA ASP A 149 8.43 -11.05 -9.80
C ASP A 149 8.17 -9.54 -9.68
N ILE A 150 7.32 -9.13 -8.73
CA ILE A 150 6.99 -7.71 -8.52
C ILE A 150 8.21 -6.94 -8.03
N PHE A 151 9.00 -7.52 -7.12
CA PHE A 151 10.19 -6.88 -6.55
C PHE A 151 11.25 -6.64 -7.63
N HIS A 152 11.48 -7.62 -8.51
CA HIS A 152 12.42 -7.46 -9.64
C HIS A 152 11.95 -6.38 -10.61
N LYS A 153 10.68 -6.41 -11.03
CA LYS A 153 10.10 -5.42 -11.94
C LYS A 153 10.14 -4.01 -11.35
N PHE A 154 9.86 -3.86 -10.06
CA PHE A 154 9.91 -2.55 -9.40
C PHE A 154 11.34 -2.02 -9.26
N ARG A 155 12.29 -2.90 -8.92
CA ARG A 155 13.73 -2.58 -8.88
C ARG A 155 14.23 -2.13 -10.25
N ASP A 156 13.85 -2.83 -11.33
CA ASP A 156 14.21 -2.45 -12.71
C ASP A 156 13.61 -1.08 -13.08
N ALA A 157 12.32 -0.87 -12.82
CA ALA A 157 11.66 0.41 -13.06
C ALA A 157 12.28 1.57 -12.24
N CYS A 158 12.71 1.32 -11.00
CA CYS A 158 13.41 2.32 -10.20
C CYS A 158 14.77 2.68 -10.81
N VAL A 159 15.57 1.69 -11.24
CA VAL A 159 16.87 1.89 -11.90
C VAL A 159 16.71 2.71 -13.18
N GLU A 160 15.71 2.41 -14.01
CA GLU A 160 15.40 3.17 -15.24
C GLU A 160 15.05 4.64 -14.96
N ASN A 161 14.48 4.93 -13.78
CA ASN A 161 14.17 6.28 -13.33
C ASN A 161 15.28 6.90 -12.45
N GLY A 162 16.48 6.30 -12.42
CA GLY A 162 17.63 6.82 -11.68
C GLY A 162 17.50 6.74 -10.16
N ARG A 163 16.69 5.79 -9.64
CA ARG A 163 16.43 5.60 -8.21
C ARG A 163 16.89 4.22 -7.74
N GLY A 164 17.71 4.19 -6.70
CA GLY A 164 18.08 2.95 -6.01
C GLY A 164 18.72 1.89 -6.92
N GLY A 165 18.56 0.62 -6.54
CA GLY A 165 18.96 -0.53 -7.34
C GLY A 165 19.06 -1.83 -6.55
N LEU A 166 18.91 -1.78 -5.22
CA LEU A 166 18.87 -2.97 -4.39
C LEU A 166 17.48 -3.61 -4.48
N LEU A 167 17.45 -4.94 -4.55
CA LEU A 167 16.19 -5.69 -4.56
C LEU A 167 15.50 -5.54 -3.20
N GLY A 168 14.25 -5.07 -3.20
CA GLY A 168 13.49 -4.75 -1.99
C GLY A 168 13.57 -3.28 -1.54
N GLU A 169 14.45 -2.47 -2.13
CA GLU A 169 14.57 -1.05 -1.82
C GLU A 169 13.29 -0.28 -2.20
N ASN A 170 12.90 0.70 -1.39
CA ASN A 170 11.68 1.50 -1.59
C ASN A 170 10.39 0.66 -1.62
N LEU A 171 10.41 -0.55 -1.04
CA LEU A 171 9.27 -1.45 -0.95
C LEU A 171 8.91 -1.77 0.50
N ALA A 172 7.65 -2.15 0.70
CA ALA A 172 7.17 -2.77 1.92
C ALA A 172 6.46 -4.08 1.58
N LEU A 173 6.76 -5.12 2.36
CA LEU A 173 6.14 -6.43 2.22
C LEU A 173 5.13 -6.69 3.33
N GLY A 174 3.88 -6.92 2.94
CA GLY A 174 2.79 -7.28 3.82
C GLY A 174 2.67 -8.78 4.01
N LEU A 175 2.78 -9.24 5.26
CA LEU A 175 2.72 -10.65 5.64
C LEU A 175 1.62 -10.86 6.68
N GLY A 176 0.79 -11.87 6.47
CA GLY A 176 -0.12 -12.36 7.49
C GLY A 176 0.66 -13.19 8.51
N PHE A 177 0.22 -13.19 9.77
CA PHE A 177 0.93 -13.96 10.80
C PHE A 177 0.04 -14.48 11.92
N TYR A 178 0.50 -15.57 12.54
CA TYR A 178 -0.01 -16.02 13.83
C TYR A 178 1.06 -16.81 14.59
N ILE A 179 1.42 -16.33 15.78
CA ILE A 179 2.39 -16.93 16.67
C ILE A 179 1.68 -17.88 17.65
N ALA A 180 2.11 -19.14 17.68
CA ALA A 180 1.69 -20.15 18.65
C ALA A 180 2.82 -21.17 18.89
N GLU A 181 2.64 -22.11 19.82
CA GLU A 181 3.67 -23.08 20.21
C GLU A 181 4.02 -24.07 19.10
N THR A 182 3.11 -24.31 18.16
CA THR A 182 3.34 -25.12 16.95
C THR A 182 2.61 -24.52 15.77
N GLN A 183 3.03 -24.87 14.55
CA GLN A 183 2.35 -24.48 13.32
C GLN A 183 0.90 -24.97 13.28
N GLU A 184 0.64 -26.20 13.71
CA GLU A 184 -0.72 -26.78 13.73
C GLU A 184 -1.67 -25.95 14.61
N LYS A 185 -1.19 -25.53 15.79
CA LYS A 185 -1.99 -24.72 16.70
C LYS A 185 -2.19 -23.30 16.16
N ALA A 186 -1.17 -22.70 15.56
CA ALA A 186 -1.29 -21.39 14.92
C ALA A 186 -2.33 -21.41 13.78
N VAL A 187 -2.20 -22.39 12.87
CA VAL A 187 -3.13 -22.59 11.75
C VAL A 187 -4.54 -22.85 12.26
N SER A 188 -4.72 -23.72 13.26
CA SER A 188 -6.04 -24.01 13.81
C SER A 188 -6.71 -22.78 14.45
N ASN A 189 -5.94 -21.95 15.15
CA ASN A 189 -6.47 -20.74 15.80
C ASN A 189 -6.82 -19.65 14.79
N LEU A 190 -6.02 -19.53 13.72
CA LEU A 190 -6.19 -18.48 12.71
C LEU A 190 -7.29 -18.83 11.69
N ARG A 191 -7.48 -20.11 11.37
CA ARG A 191 -8.38 -20.60 10.30
C ARG A 191 -9.78 -19.96 10.31
N PRO A 192 -10.51 -19.88 11.43
CA PRO A 192 -11.88 -19.33 11.42
C PRO A 192 -11.94 -17.88 10.93
N PHE A 193 -10.87 -17.11 11.11
CA PHE A 193 -10.81 -15.71 10.70
C PHE A 193 -10.21 -15.57 9.30
N HIS A 194 -9.15 -16.32 9.00
CA HIS A 194 -8.53 -16.35 7.68
C HIS A 194 -9.53 -16.78 6.60
N ASP A 195 -10.21 -17.92 6.80
CA ASP A 195 -11.08 -18.47 5.78
C ASP A 195 -12.32 -17.58 5.57
N GLU A 196 -12.84 -16.94 6.62
CA GLU A 196 -13.91 -15.93 6.49
C GLU A 196 -13.45 -14.68 5.75
N ARG A 197 -12.24 -14.17 6.04
CA ARG A 197 -11.61 -13.09 5.25
C ARG A 197 -11.65 -13.43 3.76
N TYR A 198 -11.16 -14.61 3.37
CA TYR A 198 -11.09 -14.97 1.96
C TYR A 198 -12.45 -15.30 1.33
N LYS A 199 -13.45 -15.77 2.09
CA LYS A 199 -14.84 -15.83 1.61
C LYS A 199 -15.36 -14.46 1.19
N TRP A 200 -14.97 -13.41 1.91
CA TRP A 200 -15.34 -12.04 1.57
C TRP A 200 -14.49 -11.46 0.44
N PHE A 201 -13.16 -11.61 0.46
CA PHE A 201 -12.25 -11.01 -0.53
C PHE A 201 -12.17 -11.74 -1.88
N SER A 202 -12.35 -13.07 -1.90
CA SER A 202 -12.20 -13.86 -3.13
C SER A 202 -13.19 -13.47 -4.23
N PRO A 203 -14.48 -13.19 -3.95
CA PRO A 203 -15.42 -12.68 -4.96
C PRO A 203 -15.02 -11.33 -5.57
N PHE A 204 -14.20 -10.53 -4.86
CA PHE A 204 -13.69 -9.26 -5.36
C PHE A 204 -12.36 -9.39 -6.13
N GLY A 205 -11.85 -10.62 -6.33
CA GLY A 205 -10.58 -10.84 -7.03
C GLY A 205 -9.35 -10.52 -6.18
N PHE A 206 -9.47 -10.47 -4.85
CA PHE A 206 -8.36 -10.19 -3.92
C PHE A 206 -7.69 -11.47 -3.42
N VAL A 207 -7.36 -12.36 -4.35
CA VAL A 207 -6.49 -13.51 -4.09
C VAL A 207 -5.21 -13.30 -4.87
N ARG A 208 -4.12 -12.98 -4.16
CA ARG A 208 -2.79 -12.72 -4.75
C ARG A 208 -1.88 -13.92 -4.61
N TYR A 209 -2.44 -15.08 -4.92
CA TYR A 209 -1.75 -16.37 -4.92
C TYR A 209 -1.53 -16.83 -6.35
N ALA A 210 -0.49 -17.62 -6.57
CA ALA A 210 -0.19 -18.24 -7.85
C ALA A 210 -0.40 -19.76 -7.82
N ASP A 211 -0.66 -20.36 -8.97
CA ASP A 211 -0.49 -21.81 -9.14
C ASP A 211 0.96 -22.17 -9.46
N GLU A 212 1.24 -23.46 -9.68
CA GLU A 212 2.59 -23.97 -9.97
C GLU A 212 3.21 -23.37 -11.24
N GLU A 213 2.37 -22.86 -12.15
CA GLU A 213 2.77 -22.25 -13.41
C GLU A 213 2.92 -20.72 -13.30
N GLY A 214 2.73 -20.15 -12.11
CA GLY A 214 2.82 -18.71 -11.85
C GLY A 214 1.56 -17.92 -12.22
N ARG A 215 0.45 -18.58 -12.58
CA ARG A 215 -0.80 -17.90 -12.92
C ARG A 215 -1.52 -17.45 -11.66
N VAL A 216 -1.93 -16.19 -11.63
CA VAL A 216 -2.68 -15.63 -10.50
C VAL A 216 -4.04 -16.34 -10.36
N TRP A 217 -4.39 -16.75 -9.15
CA TRP A 217 -5.68 -17.38 -8.88
C TRP A 217 -6.85 -16.48 -9.30
N GLY A 218 -7.91 -17.09 -9.82
CA GLY A 218 -9.06 -16.41 -10.42
C GLY A 218 -8.85 -15.94 -11.86
N THR A 219 -7.64 -16.05 -12.42
CA THR A 219 -7.42 -15.85 -13.86
C THR A 219 -7.77 -17.11 -14.68
N PRO A 220 -8.05 -17.00 -15.99
CA PRO A 220 -8.39 -18.16 -16.82
C PRO A 220 -7.31 -19.26 -16.75
N GLY A 221 -7.74 -20.48 -16.38
CA GLY A 221 -6.86 -21.64 -16.25
C GLY A 221 -6.22 -21.82 -14.87
N ALA A 222 -6.28 -20.81 -13.99
CA ALA A 222 -5.81 -20.90 -12.61
C ALA A 222 -6.95 -21.34 -11.67
N PRO A 223 -6.64 -21.80 -10.43
CA PRO A 223 -7.65 -22.10 -9.43
C PRO A 223 -8.61 -20.92 -9.18
N ALA A 224 -9.91 -21.20 -9.12
CA ALA A 224 -10.97 -20.22 -8.89
C ALA A 224 -11.79 -20.55 -7.63
N ARG A 225 -11.11 -21.02 -6.57
CA ARG A 225 -11.73 -21.34 -5.28
C ARG A 225 -11.28 -20.36 -4.20
N THR A 226 -12.07 -20.24 -3.14
CA THR A 226 -11.66 -19.54 -1.94
C THR A 226 -10.40 -20.20 -1.34
N PRO A 227 -9.33 -19.43 -1.07
CA PRO A 227 -8.17 -19.94 -0.36
C PRO A 227 -8.49 -20.38 1.07
N ARG A 228 -7.82 -21.44 1.50
CA ARG A 228 -7.72 -21.87 2.90
C ARG A 228 -6.39 -21.41 3.46
N ILE A 229 -6.26 -21.39 4.79
CA ILE A 229 -5.04 -20.98 5.46
C ILE A 229 -3.79 -21.75 5.01
N GLU A 230 -3.92 -23.04 4.68
CA GLU A 230 -2.81 -23.83 4.12
C GLU A 230 -2.25 -23.23 2.85
N ASP A 231 -3.11 -22.76 1.94
CA ASP A 231 -2.67 -22.14 0.68
C ASP A 231 -1.83 -20.89 0.95
N GLY A 232 -2.21 -20.10 1.97
CA GLY A 232 -1.47 -18.91 2.38
C GLY A 232 -0.14 -19.23 3.05
N VAL A 233 -0.09 -20.31 3.84
CA VAL A 233 1.14 -20.78 4.49
C VAL A 233 2.12 -21.35 3.46
N ASP A 234 1.62 -22.18 2.54
CA ASP A 234 2.43 -22.80 1.48
C ASP A 234 3.06 -21.75 0.56
N GLN A 235 2.32 -20.67 0.27
CA GLN A 235 2.82 -19.54 -0.52
C GLN A 235 3.58 -18.49 0.29
N LYS A 236 3.80 -18.72 1.59
CA LYS A 236 4.49 -17.80 2.53
C LYS A 236 3.87 -16.41 2.62
N ALA A 237 2.61 -16.26 2.20
CA ALA A 237 1.84 -15.04 2.43
C ALA A 237 1.38 -14.94 3.89
N TRP A 238 1.28 -16.08 4.58
CA TRP A 238 0.97 -16.21 5.99
C TRP A 238 2.03 -17.03 6.72
N ILE A 239 2.58 -16.49 7.79
CA ILE A 239 3.59 -17.17 8.62
C ILE A 239 2.92 -17.59 9.93
N CYS A 240 2.69 -18.88 10.09
CA CYS A 240 1.98 -19.45 11.24
C CYS A 240 2.87 -20.44 11.98
N GLY A 241 3.11 -20.22 13.27
CA GLY A 241 3.91 -21.13 14.10
C GLY A 241 4.67 -20.44 15.23
N PRO A 242 5.69 -21.08 15.79
CA PRO A 242 6.57 -20.48 16.80
C PRO A 242 7.20 -19.16 16.36
N ALA A 243 7.46 -18.26 17.32
CA ALA A 243 8.14 -16.99 17.03
C ALA A 243 9.52 -17.21 16.36
N SER A 244 10.22 -18.29 16.69
CA SER A 244 11.49 -18.68 16.05
C SER A 244 11.37 -18.89 14.55
N ASP A 245 10.24 -19.43 14.09
CA ASP A 245 10.01 -19.71 12.68
C ASP A 245 9.74 -18.41 11.93
N PHE A 246 9.02 -17.48 12.57
CA PHE A 246 8.84 -16.13 12.06
C PHE A 246 10.17 -15.37 11.93
N VAL A 247 11.03 -15.43 12.96
CA VAL A 247 12.38 -14.84 12.92
C VAL A 247 13.22 -15.44 11.80
N LYS A 248 13.20 -16.77 11.66
CA LYS A 248 13.92 -17.46 10.58
C LYS A 248 13.43 -16.97 9.21
N HIS A 249 12.12 -16.88 9.02
CA HIS A 249 11.53 -16.43 7.78
C HIS A 249 11.90 -14.99 7.42
N LEU A 250 11.81 -14.07 8.39
CA LEU A 250 12.24 -12.68 8.18
C LEU A 250 13.73 -12.58 7.82
N ARG A 251 14.61 -13.42 8.39
CA ARG A 251 16.03 -13.47 7.99
C ARG A 251 16.23 -14.00 6.57
N GLU A 252 15.41 -14.95 6.14
CA GLU A 252 15.41 -15.43 4.75
C GLU A 252 14.98 -14.32 3.79
N ILE A 253 13.95 -13.54 4.16
CA ILE A 253 13.50 -12.35 3.44
C ILE A 253 14.60 -11.28 3.38
N GLU A 254 15.22 -10.92 4.52
CA GLU A 254 16.33 -9.95 4.61
C GLU A 254 17.50 -10.36 3.70
N LYS A 255 17.85 -11.65 3.69
CA LYS A 255 18.91 -12.18 2.82
C LYS A 255 18.51 -12.14 1.33
N LYS A 256 17.24 -12.43 1.02
CA LYS A 256 16.75 -12.49 -0.36
C LYS A 256 16.56 -11.09 -0.97
N TYR A 257 16.08 -10.14 -0.16
CA TYR A 257 15.76 -8.77 -0.55
C TYR A 257 16.56 -7.78 0.31
N PRO A 258 17.86 -7.59 0.00
CA PRO A 258 18.78 -6.83 0.86
C PRO A 258 18.44 -5.34 1.01
N GLY A 259 17.57 -4.77 0.16
CA GLY A 259 17.09 -3.40 0.29
C GLY A 259 15.78 -3.26 1.06
N LEU A 260 15.15 -4.36 1.51
CA LEU A 260 13.84 -4.31 2.16
C LEU A 260 13.96 -3.90 3.63
N GLU A 261 13.46 -2.71 3.95
CA GLU A 261 13.48 -2.16 5.32
C GLU A 261 12.10 -2.17 6.01
N HIS A 262 11.03 -2.45 5.26
CA HIS A 262 9.65 -2.30 5.73
C HIS A 262 8.85 -3.60 5.62
N ILE A 263 8.31 -4.04 6.75
CA ILE A 263 7.34 -5.15 6.84
C ILE A 263 6.02 -4.60 7.36
N ILE A 264 4.92 -4.97 6.71
CA ILE A 264 3.56 -4.69 7.17
C ILE A 264 2.97 -5.98 7.73
N LEU A 265 2.55 -5.93 8.99
CA LEU A 265 1.89 -7.07 9.61
C LEU A 265 0.40 -7.02 9.32
N HIS A 266 -0.12 -8.07 8.71
CA HIS A 266 -1.54 -8.23 8.41
C HIS A 266 -2.21 -9.22 9.36
N TRP A 267 -3.48 -8.95 9.65
CA TRP A 267 -4.36 -9.83 10.40
C TRP A 267 -5.69 -9.98 9.66
N PRO A 268 -6.39 -11.11 9.82
CA PRO A 268 -7.70 -11.27 9.21
C PRO A 268 -8.75 -10.44 9.96
N GLU A 269 -9.72 -9.95 9.20
CA GLU A 269 -10.89 -9.26 9.76
C GLU A 269 -11.69 -10.21 10.64
N GLY A 270 -12.29 -9.65 11.70
CA GLY A 270 -13.14 -10.42 12.63
C GLY A 270 -12.38 -11.17 13.73
N MET A 271 -11.04 -11.14 13.74
CA MET A 271 -10.27 -11.66 14.89
C MET A 271 -10.63 -10.88 16.17
N PRO A 272 -10.90 -11.55 17.31
CA PRO A 272 -11.18 -10.88 18.58
C PRO A 272 -10.05 -9.94 18.98
N ARG A 273 -10.42 -8.78 19.53
CA ARG A 273 -9.47 -7.73 19.93
C ARG A 273 -8.35 -8.25 20.82
N ASP A 274 -8.68 -9.08 21.81
CA ASP A 274 -7.67 -9.58 22.76
C ASP A 274 -6.69 -10.53 22.10
N ALA A 275 -7.16 -11.41 21.20
CA ALA A 275 -6.30 -12.27 20.40
C ALA A 275 -5.36 -11.44 19.50
N PHE A 276 -5.88 -10.41 18.83
CA PHE A 276 -5.07 -9.50 18.02
C PHE A 276 -3.99 -8.78 18.86
N LEU A 277 -4.36 -8.23 20.01
CA LEU A 277 -3.41 -7.54 20.90
C LEU A 277 -2.35 -8.49 21.45
N ASP A 278 -2.72 -9.74 21.74
CA ASP A 278 -1.77 -10.75 22.20
C ASP A 278 -0.77 -11.13 21.09
N GLN A 279 -1.22 -11.25 19.84
CA GLN A 279 -0.34 -11.46 18.69
C GLN A 279 0.66 -10.31 18.50
N LEU A 280 0.21 -9.05 18.63
CA LEU A 280 1.11 -7.89 18.60
C LEU A 280 2.13 -7.90 19.75
N ARG A 281 1.71 -8.28 20.97
CA ARG A 281 2.61 -8.40 22.12
C ARG A 281 3.65 -9.48 21.91
N LEU A 282 3.25 -10.66 21.44
CA LEU A 282 4.16 -11.76 21.13
C LEU A 282 5.16 -11.36 20.05
N PHE A 283 4.71 -10.71 18.99
CA PHE A 283 5.60 -10.20 17.95
C PHE A 283 6.62 -9.21 18.50
N ALA A 284 6.17 -8.22 19.28
CA ALA A 284 7.03 -7.20 19.85
C ALA A 284 8.05 -7.77 20.85
N LYS A 285 7.66 -8.79 21.61
CA LYS A 285 8.50 -9.40 22.65
C LYS A 285 9.46 -10.46 22.09
N ASP A 286 8.98 -11.31 21.19
CA ASP A 286 9.67 -12.56 20.83
C ASP A 286 10.21 -12.54 19.39
N VAL A 287 9.84 -11.55 18.55
CA VAL A 287 10.34 -11.41 17.16
C VAL A 287 11.19 -10.15 17.00
N MET A 288 10.66 -8.98 17.32
CA MET A 288 11.33 -7.68 17.07
C MET A 288 12.75 -7.59 17.65
N PRO A 289 13.07 -8.09 18.87
CA PRO A 289 14.42 -7.94 19.43
C PRO A 289 15.53 -8.65 18.65
N HIS A 290 15.17 -9.55 17.72
CA HIS A 290 16.13 -10.23 16.84
C HIS A 290 16.59 -9.37 15.66
N PHE A 291 15.90 -8.26 15.39
CA PHE A 291 16.17 -7.31 14.32
C PHE A 291 16.49 -5.97 14.96
N LYS A 292 17.74 -5.55 14.92
CA LYS A 292 18.14 -4.24 15.44
C LYS A 292 17.71 -3.18 14.45
N SER A 293 17.14 -2.08 14.94
CA SER A 293 17.17 -0.83 14.18
C SER A 293 18.62 -0.48 13.91
N GLN A 294 19.02 -0.39 12.63
CA GLN A 294 20.23 0.34 12.28
C GLN A 294 20.04 1.82 12.58
#